data_AF-A0A0Q9QTM6-F1
#
_entry.id   AF-A0A0Q9QTM6-F1
#
_cell.length_a   1.000
_cell.length_b   1.000
_cell.length_c   1.000
_cell.angle_alpha   90.00
_cell.angle_beta   90.00
_cell.angle_gamma   90.00
#
_symmetry.space_group_name_H-M   'P 1'
#
loop_
_entity.id
_entity.type
_entity.pdbx_description
1 polymer ?
#
loop_
_entity_poly.entity_id
_entity_poly.type
_entity_poly.pdbx_seq_one_letter_code
_entity_poly.pdbx_strand_id
1 'polypeptide(L)'
;MFSLLLPLALAFLIFTMFRKQRKMKKQVAEQRTQMVPGTEVMTNFGLFGTIVSLDEDNNKALIELSPGVTATVHSQTLSKVVAPEPVVEEEHSVPDDASSLTDPLSDADRPLREETPEESAERLNRENARDRNDKEQ
;
A
#
# COMPACT_ATOMS: atom_id res chain seq x y z
N MET A 1 -18.23 -4.04 54.76
CA MET A 1 -16.84 -4.29 54.30
C MET A 1 -16.69 -4.45 52.78
N PHE A 2 -17.70 -4.90 52.03
CA PHE A 2 -17.62 -5.04 50.55
C PHE A 2 -17.62 -3.72 49.75
N SER A 3 -18.11 -2.60 50.32
CA SER A 3 -18.19 -1.31 49.61
C SER A 3 -16.82 -0.68 49.28
N LEU A 4 -15.75 -1.14 49.93
CA LEU A 4 -14.37 -0.71 49.66
C LEU A 4 -13.66 -1.56 48.59
N LEU A 5 -14.18 -2.74 48.24
CA LEU A 5 -13.58 -3.60 47.20
C LEU A 5 -13.78 -3.03 45.78
N LEU A 6 -14.96 -2.45 45.52
CA LEU A 6 -15.28 -1.82 44.23
C LEU A 6 -14.37 -0.62 43.89
N PRO A 7 -14.18 0.39 44.78
CA PRO A 7 -13.27 1.50 44.49
C PRO A 7 -11.80 1.05 44.45
N LEU A 8 -11.41 0.04 45.23
CA LEU A 8 -10.04 -0.50 45.22
C LEU A 8 -9.70 -1.23 43.91
N ALA A 9 -10.63 -2.01 43.38
CA ALA A 9 -10.49 -2.66 42.08
C ALA A 9 -10.42 -1.64 40.94
N LEU A 10 -11.23 -0.57 41.00
CA LEU A 10 -11.22 0.51 40.02
C LEU A 10 -9.89 1.29 40.02
N ALA A 11 -9.37 1.61 41.22
CA ALA A 11 -8.08 2.27 41.37
C ALA A 11 -6.92 1.42 40.81
N PHE A 12 -6.95 0.11 41.04
CA PHE A 12 -5.96 -0.82 40.49
C PHE A 12 -6.01 -0.87 38.95
N LEU A 13 -7.21 -0.89 38.37
CA LEU A 13 -7.39 -0.92 36.92
C LEU A 13 -6.89 0.37 36.26
N ILE A 14 -7.20 1.54 36.83
CA ILE A 14 -6.70 2.83 36.34
C ILE A 14 -5.17 2.93 36.45
N PHE A 15 -4.60 2.45 37.55
CA PHE A 15 -3.14 2.43 37.76
C PHE A 15 -2.41 1.57 36.72
N THR A 16 -2.92 0.36 36.44
CA THR A 16 -2.32 -0.53 35.43
C THR A 16 -2.47 0.04 34.02
N MET A 17 -3.60 0.69 33.70
CA MET A 17 -3.82 1.35 32.41
C MET A 17 -2.84 2.53 32.21
N PHE A 18 -2.65 3.36 33.23
CA PHE A 18 -1.74 4.51 33.18
C PHE A 18 -0.28 4.09 32.96
N ARG A 19 0.14 2.98 33.58
CA ARG A 19 1.47 2.37 33.38
C ARG A 19 1.65 1.83 31.96
N LYS A 20 0.62 1.19 31.38
CA LYS A 20 0.65 0.66 30.00
C LYS A 20 0.63 1.78 28.96
N GLN A 21 -0.17 2.83 29.17
CA GLN A 21 -0.25 3.98 28.25
C GLN A 21 1.09 4.71 28.09
N ARG A 22 1.90 4.82 29.15
CA ARG A 22 3.25 5.44 29.04
C ARG A 22 4.20 4.67 28.12
N LYS A 23 4.09 3.33 28.06
CA LYS A 23 4.93 2.52 27.16
C LYS A 23 4.47 2.63 25.70
N MET A 24 3.16 2.60 25.46
CA MET A 24 2.59 2.76 24.11
C MET A 24 2.92 4.12 23.49
N LYS A 25 2.82 5.21 24.27
CA LYS A 25 3.12 6.57 23.76
C LYS A 25 4.57 6.71 23.27
N LYS A 26 5.52 6.04 23.93
CA LYS A 26 6.93 6.07 23.52
C LYS A 26 7.16 5.32 22.21
N GLN A 27 6.59 4.14 22.07
CA GLN A 27 6.73 3.33 20.85
C GLN A 27 6.11 4.04 19.63
N VAL A 28 4.97 4.71 19.79
CA VAL A 28 4.35 5.50 18.72
C VAL A 28 5.19 6.72 18.34
N ALA A 29 5.82 7.39 19.31
CA ALA A 29 6.72 8.52 19.01
C ALA A 29 8.00 8.07 18.30
N GLU A 30 8.58 6.95 18.73
CA GLU A 30 9.83 6.41 18.21
C GLU A 30 9.69 5.86 16.78
N GLN A 31 8.53 5.30 16.43
CA GLN A 31 8.21 4.92 15.05
C GLN A 31 8.04 6.14 14.12
N ARG A 32 7.50 7.25 14.63
CA ARG A 32 7.39 8.51 13.86
C ARG A 32 8.76 9.19 13.66
N THR A 33 9.67 9.03 14.63
CA THR A 33 11.01 9.65 14.61
C THR A 33 11.93 9.05 13.54
N GLN A 34 11.58 7.91 12.93
CA GLN A 34 12.39 7.26 11.90
C GLN A 34 12.09 7.74 10.47
N MET A 35 11.18 8.71 10.29
CA MET A 35 10.84 9.29 8.98
C MET A 35 11.72 10.51 8.71
N VAL A 36 12.98 10.26 8.35
CA VAL A 36 13.94 11.32 8.01
C VAL A 36 13.89 11.55 6.49
N PRO A 37 14.02 12.81 6.00
CA PRO A 37 14.23 13.07 4.58
C PRO A 37 15.37 12.21 4.00
N GLY A 38 15.16 11.65 2.81
CA GLY A 38 16.05 10.68 2.18
C GLY A 38 15.72 9.21 2.48
N THR A 39 14.71 8.94 3.32
CA THR A 39 14.26 7.56 3.58
C THR A 39 13.23 7.13 2.54
N GLU A 40 13.39 5.92 2.01
CA GLU A 40 12.37 5.27 1.18
C GLU A 40 11.18 4.83 2.04
N VAL A 41 9.97 5.14 1.58
CA VAL A 41 8.73 4.85 2.28
C VAL A 41 7.67 4.37 1.31
N MET A 42 6.75 3.56 1.83
CA MET A 42 5.52 3.20 1.14
C MET A 42 4.37 3.94 1.80
N THR A 43 3.56 4.61 1.00
CA THR A 43 2.31 5.18 1.48
C THR A 43 1.26 4.08 1.63
N ASN A 44 0.26 4.28 2.48
CA ASN A 44 -0.88 3.36 2.63
C ASN A 44 -1.69 3.17 1.33
N PHE A 45 -1.48 4.01 0.32
CA PHE A 45 -2.12 3.92 -1.00
C PHE A 45 -1.29 3.09 -2.00
N GLY A 46 -0.16 2.51 -1.56
CA GLY A 46 0.72 1.69 -2.40
C GLY A 46 1.72 2.50 -3.24
N LEU A 47 1.81 3.82 -3.05
CA LEU A 47 2.85 4.63 -3.70
C LEU A 47 4.16 4.50 -2.92
N PHE A 48 5.24 4.16 -3.61
CA PHE A 48 6.59 4.20 -3.08
C PHE A 48 7.28 5.50 -3.47
N GLY A 49 8.14 5.98 -2.59
CA GLY A 49 8.95 7.14 -2.88
C GLY A 49 9.91 7.49 -1.77
N THR A 50 10.73 8.50 -2.01
CA THR A 50 11.68 9.02 -1.03
C THR A 50 11.15 10.30 -0.42
N ILE A 51 11.23 10.45 0.90
CA ILE A 51 10.83 11.69 1.57
C ILE A 51 11.80 12.82 1.18
N VAL A 52 11.31 13.89 0.58
CA VAL A 52 12.09 15.09 0.29
C VAL A 52 12.00 16.09 1.45
N SER A 53 10.78 16.29 1.97
CA SER A 53 10.55 17.18 3.10
C SER A 53 9.28 16.81 3.85
N LEU A 54 9.28 17.02 5.18
CA LEU A 54 8.10 16.87 6.03
C LEU A 54 7.69 18.25 6.58
N ASP A 55 6.40 18.56 6.48
CA ASP A 55 5.77 19.69 7.14
C ASP A 55 4.84 19.14 8.23
N GLU A 56 5.36 19.08 9.45
CA GLU A 56 4.63 18.56 10.61
C GLU A 56 3.48 19.48 11.04
N ASP A 57 3.60 20.79 10.81
CA ASP A 57 2.58 21.78 11.18
C ASP A 57 1.31 21.61 10.34
N ASN A 58 1.47 21.32 9.04
CA ASN A 58 0.37 21.15 8.10
C ASN A 58 0.00 19.69 7.82
N ASN A 59 0.65 18.72 8.48
CA ASN A 59 0.49 17.28 8.22
C ASN A 59 0.73 16.88 6.75
N LYS A 60 1.66 17.55 6.07
CA LYS A 60 2.01 17.29 4.67
C LYS A 60 3.41 16.71 4.57
N ALA A 61 3.60 15.81 3.61
CA ALA A 61 4.91 15.27 3.27
C ALA A 61 5.10 15.37 1.76
N LEU A 62 6.26 15.86 1.34
CA LEU A 62 6.67 15.85 -0.05
C LEU A 62 7.49 14.59 -0.29
N ILE A 63 7.03 13.74 -1.20
CA ILE A 63 7.69 12.51 -1.60
C ILE A 63 8.08 12.57 -3.08
N GLU A 64 9.24 12.03 -3.41
CA GLU A 64 9.69 11.83 -4.79
C GLU A 64 9.35 10.40 -5.23
N LEU A 65 8.50 10.28 -6.26
CA LEU A 65 8.00 9.01 -6.78
C LEU A 65 8.91 8.41 -7.85
N SER A 66 9.54 9.30 -8.62
CA SER A 66 10.50 9.00 -9.68
C SER A 66 11.40 10.22 -9.88
N PRO A 67 12.54 10.11 -10.59
CA PRO A 67 13.50 11.20 -10.72
C PRO A 67 12.85 12.50 -11.20
N GLY A 68 12.80 13.51 -10.33
CA GLY A 68 12.22 14.82 -10.62
C GLY A 68 10.69 14.92 -10.54
N VAL A 69 9.99 13.84 -10.15
CA VAL A 69 8.53 13.84 -9.94
C VAL A 69 8.22 13.81 -8.45
N THR A 70 7.72 14.94 -7.93
CA THR A 70 7.32 15.06 -6.52
C THR A 70 5.81 15.09 -6.35
N ALA A 71 5.31 14.41 -5.32
CA ALA A 71 3.92 14.43 -4.90
C ALA A 71 3.80 14.86 -3.43
N THR A 72 2.74 15.60 -3.11
CA THR A 72 2.41 15.94 -1.72
C THR A 72 1.37 14.95 -1.20
N VAL A 73 1.69 14.30 -0.09
CA VAL A 73 0.81 13.34 0.59
C VAL A 73 0.60 13.73 2.04
N HIS A 74 -0.39 13.14 2.69
CA HIS A 74 -0.61 13.35 4.12
C HIS A 74 0.45 12.60 4.94
N SER A 75 1.04 13.23 5.94
CA SER A 75 2.15 12.65 6.74
C SER A 75 1.80 11.32 7.42
N GLN A 76 0.53 11.14 7.80
CA GLN A 76 0.05 9.88 8.42
C GLN A 76 -0.03 8.69 7.45
N THR A 77 0.11 8.94 6.14
CA THR A 77 0.04 7.88 5.13
C THR A 77 1.38 7.18 4.94
N LEU A 78 2.47 7.77 5.46
CA LEU A 78 3.80 7.23 5.33
C LEU A 78 4.00 6.04 6.26
N SER A 79 4.35 4.89 5.68
CA SER A 79 4.80 3.71 6.38
C SER A 79 6.23 3.40 5.94
N LYS A 80 7.14 3.19 6.89
CA LYS A 80 8.51 2.78 6.56
C LYS A 80 8.45 1.37 6.00
N VAL A 81 8.79 1.23 4.73
CA VAL A 81 9.04 -0.05 4.09
C VAL A 81 10.47 0.02 3.56
N VAL A 82 11.14 -1.12 3.60
CA VAL A 82 12.50 -1.38 3.08
C VAL A 82 13.63 -1.17 4.11
N ALA A 83 13.91 -2.25 4.84
CA ALA A 83 15.25 -2.81 4.69
C ALA A 83 15.20 -3.62 3.37
N PRO A 84 16.04 -3.34 2.39
CA PRO A 84 16.09 -4.19 1.21
C PRO A 84 16.55 -5.55 1.70
N GLU A 85 15.80 -6.61 1.39
CA GLU A 85 16.41 -7.93 1.43
C GLU A 85 17.67 -7.84 0.57
N PRO A 86 18.84 -8.28 1.09
CA PRO A 86 20.04 -8.28 0.27
C PRO A 86 19.68 -9.08 -0.98
N VAL A 87 19.72 -8.41 -2.13
CA VAL A 87 19.69 -9.08 -3.41
C VAL A 87 20.89 -10.01 -3.37
N VAL A 88 20.64 -11.27 -3.03
CA VAL A 88 21.56 -12.34 -3.34
C VAL A 88 21.61 -12.26 -4.85
N GLU A 89 22.74 -11.79 -5.38
CA GLU A 89 23.08 -12.02 -6.78
C GLU A 89 23.04 -13.55 -6.96
N GLU A 90 21.86 -14.09 -7.27
CA GLU A 90 21.79 -15.36 -7.95
C GLU A 90 22.48 -15.09 -9.28
N GLU A 91 23.71 -15.58 -9.39
CA GLU A 91 24.47 -15.57 -10.62
C GLU A 91 23.58 -16.14 -11.72
N HIS A 92 23.03 -15.24 -12.54
CA HIS A 92 22.33 -15.63 -13.74
C HIS A 92 23.39 -16.17 -14.70
N SER A 93 23.65 -17.48 -14.63
CA SER A 93 24.47 -18.17 -15.60
C SER A 93 23.79 -18.04 -16.95
N VAL A 94 24.30 -17.12 -17.78
CA VAL A 94 23.83 -16.97 -19.15
C VAL A 94 24.11 -18.30 -19.86
N PRO A 95 23.08 -18.97 -20.41
CA PRO A 95 23.30 -20.16 -21.22
C PRO A 95 24.18 -19.79 -22.42
N ASP A 96 25.26 -20.54 -22.64
CA ASP A 96 26.25 -20.28 -23.69
C ASP A 96 25.71 -20.53 -25.11
N ASP A 97 24.43 -20.91 -25.24
CA ASP A 97 23.77 -21.25 -26.49
C ASP A 97 22.44 -20.50 -26.66
N ALA A 98 22.36 -19.71 -27.73
CA ALA A 98 21.19 -18.92 -28.11
C ALA A 98 19.96 -19.79 -28.43
N SER A 99 20.15 -21.07 -28.71
CA SER A 99 19.05 -22.00 -29.01
C SER A 99 18.14 -22.30 -27.80
N SER A 100 18.56 -21.94 -26.58
CA SER A 100 17.77 -22.10 -25.35
C SER A 100 16.69 -21.02 -25.14
N LEU A 101 16.72 -19.93 -25.91
CA LEU A 101 15.75 -18.83 -25.79
C LEU A 101 14.50 -19.00 -26.68
N THR A 102 14.52 -20.00 -27.56
CA THR A 102 13.39 -20.29 -28.47
C THR A 102 12.77 -21.63 -28.10
N ASP A 103 12.08 -21.67 -26.97
CA ASP A 103 11.11 -22.73 -26.68
C ASP A 103 9.80 -22.39 -27.44
N PRO A 104 9.37 -23.17 -28.45
CA PRO A 104 8.15 -22.90 -29.20
C PRO A 104 6.93 -23.44 -28.46
N LEU A 105 6.71 -22.98 -27.22
CA LEU A 105 5.50 -23.30 -26.46
C LEU A 105 4.49 -22.15 -26.54
N SER A 106 3.71 -22.22 -27.61
CA SER A 106 2.26 -22.02 -27.66
C SER A 106 1.64 -20.92 -26.80
N ASP A 107 1.47 -19.72 -27.37
CA ASP A 107 0.19 -19.00 -27.22
C ASP A 107 -0.02 -17.92 -28.33
N ALA A 108 0.58 -18.13 -29.50
CA ALA A 108 0.42 -17.24 -30.66
C ALA A 108 -0.84 -17.54 -31.51
N ASP A 109 -1.63 -18.55 -31.12
CA ASP A 109 -2.80 -19.01 -31.88
C ASP A 109 -4.14 -18.59 -31.23
N ARG A 110 -4.13 -17.56 -30.38
CA ARG A 110 -5.38 -16.89 -30.01
C ARG A 110 -5.74 -15.94 -31.15
N PRO A 111 -6.80 -16.20 -31.93
CA PRO A 111 -7.25 -15.21 -32.90
C PRO A 111 -7.61 -13.95 -32.11
N LEU A 112 -6.89 -12.85 -32.40
CA LEU A 112 -7.32 -11.51 -32.04
C LEU A 112 -8.70 -11.34 -32.67
N ARG A 113 -9.75 -11.55 -31.89
CA ARG A 113 -11.12 -11.27 -32.31
C ARG A 113 -11.22 -9.75 -32.43
N GLU A 114 -11.11 -9.28 -33.65
CA GLU A 114 -11.41 -7.90 -34.01
C GLU A 114 -12.95 -7.78 -33.95
N GLU A 115 -13.48 -7.36 -32.81
CA GLU A 115 -14.92 -7.09 -32.67
C GLU A 115 -15.30 -5.96 -33.64
N THR A 116 -16.30 -6.21 -34.49
CA THR A 116 -16.77 -5.18 -35.41
C THR A 116 -17.52 -4.09 -34.63
N PRO A 117 -17.61 -2.85 -35.17
CA PRO A 117 -18.35 -1.77 -34.53
C PRO A 117 -19.83 -2.12 -34.24
N GLU A 118 -20.43 -2.99 -35.07
CA GLU A 118 -21.80 -3.45 -34.89
C GLU A 118 -21.95 -4.38 -33.67
N GLU A 119 -20.98 -5.27 -33.43
CA GLU A 119 -21.00 -6.19 -32.30
C GLU A 119 -20.82 -5.45 -30.96
N SER A 120 -19.96 -4.43 -30.93
CA SER A 120 -19.82 -3.53 -29.77
C SER A 120 -21.10 -2.72 -29.51
N ALA A 121 -21.79 -2.26 -30.54
CA ALA A 121 -23.06 -1.54 -30.40
C ALA A 121 -24.17 -2.44 -29.84
N GLU A 122 -24.23 -3.71 -30.28
CA GLU A 122 -25.19 -4.68 -29.72
C GLU A 122 -24.93 -5.00 -28.26
N ARG A 123 -23.66 -5.14 -27.85
CA ARG A 123 -23.28 -5.38 -26.45
C ARG A 123 -23.70 -4.22 -25.55
N LEU A 124 -23.44 -2.99 -25.97
CA LEU A 124 -23.84 -1.78 -25.26
C LEU A 124 -25.36 -1.67 -25.13
N ASN A 125 -26.12 -2.00 -26.18
CA ASN A 125 -27.58 -1.95 -26.12
C ASN A 125 -28.16 -3.03 -25.18
N ARG A 126 -27.55 -4.21 -25.16
CA ARG A 126 -27.91 -5.32 -24.26
C ARG A 126 -27.61 -5.01 -22.79
N GLU A 127 -26.49 -4.35 -22.51
CA GLU A 127 -26.11 -3.91 -21.16
C GLU A 127 -27.05 -2.82 -20.65
N ASN A 128 -27.33 -1.80 -21.47
CA ASN A 128 -28.30 -0.74 -21.13
C ASN A 128 -29.75 -1.24 -20.98
N ALA A 129 -30.11 -2.37 -21.59
CA ALA A 129 -31.42 -2.99 -21.40
C ALA A 129 -31.52 -3.75 -20.06
N ARG A 130 -30.41 -4.34 -19.60
CA ARG A 130 -30.33 -5.02 -18.29
C ARG A 130 -30.40 -4.01 -17.14
N ASP A 131 -29.63 -2.93 -17.23
CA ASP A 131 -29.61 -1.86 -16.23
C ASP A 131 -30.95 -1.13 -16.09
N ARG A 132 -31.78 -1.14 -17.14
CA ARG A 132 -33.15 -0.59 -17.09
C ARG A 132 -34.13 -1.53 -16.40
N ASN A 133 -34.07 -2.83 -16.68
CA ASN A 133 -34.91 -3.82 -16.00
C ASN A 133 -34.62 -3.96 -14.51
N ASP A 134 -33.37 -3.71 -14.08
CA ASP A 134 -33.00 -3.76 -12.66
C ASP A 134 -33.44 -2.51 -11.86
N LYS A 135 -33.87 -1.43 -12.52
CA LYS A 135 -34.38 -0.21 -11.87
C LYS A 135 -35.91 -0.14 -11.76
N GLU A 136 -36.63 -1.03 -12.44
CA GLU A 136 -38.10 -1.09 -12.44
C GLU A 136 -38.65 -2.21 -11.54
N GLN A 137 -37.80 -2.90 -10.78
CA GLN A 137 -38.16 -3.78 -9.65
C GLN A 137 -37.76 -3.13 -8.31
#